data_AF-A0A257ZQY7-F1
#
_entry.id   AF-A0A257ZQY7-F1
#
_cell.length_a   1.000
_cell.length_b   1.000
_cell.length_c   1.000
_cell.angle_alpha   90.00
_cell.angle_beta   90.00
_cell.angle_gamma   90.00
#
_symmetry.space_group_name_H-M   'P 1'
#
loop_
_entity.id
_entity.type
_entity.pdbx_description
1 polymer ?
#
loop_
_entity_poly.entity_id
_entity_poly.type
_entity_poly.pdbx_seq_one_letter_code
_entity_poly.pdbx_strand_id
1 'polypeptide(L)'
;MPKGPAARVLDMVAHPLPGVLQPGPGSPNVLIGGMPAWRGVSAAAAAAIQAARKVSDAAIATAEAAATAASGTPGAPAAKTAEETAKATAAAGMGSMITGAAGGADIHNCLTLLPAPPHGPGVVVDGSKTVLINALAACRVGDTIIEAVGPPNKITMGMTTVIIGG
;
A
#
# COMPACT_ATOMS: atom_id res chain seq x y z
N MET A 1 -16.37 4.98 14.25
CA MET A 1 -15.52 4.23 13.30
C MET A 1 -15.75 4.81 11.90
N PRO A 2 -14.74 4.90 11.03
CA PRO A 2 -14.92 5.48 9.70
C PRO A 2 -16.00 4.73 8.91
N LYS A 3 -16.75 5.43 8.07
CA LYS A 3 -17.70 4.87 7.11
C LYS A 3 -17.47 5.55 5.77
N GLY A 4 -17.74 4.85 4.68
CA GLY A 4 -17.55 5.44 3.36
C GLY A 4 -18.09 4.58 2.22
N PRO A 5 -18.15 5.16 1.00
CA PRO A 5 -18.42 4.41 -0.22
C PRO A 5 -17.51 3.20 -0.35
N ALA A 6 -18.09 2.06 -0.70
CA ALA A 6 -17.37 0.79 -0.81
C ALA A 6 -16.40 0.80 -2.00
N ALA A 7 -15.17 0.32 -1.76
CA ALA A 7 -14.13 0.23 -2.76
C ALA A 7 -14.19 -1.10 -3.54
N ARG A 8 -13.78 -1.05 -4.81
CA ARG A 8 -13.86 -2.14 -5.77
C ARG A 8 -12.63 -2.15 -6.64
N VAL A 9 -12.43 -3.26 -7.35
CA VAL A 9 -11.43 -3.33 -8.42
C VAL A 9 -11.65 -2.17 -9.40
N LEU A 10 -10.55 -1.54 -9.82
CA LEU A 10 -10.46 -0.34 -10.67
C LEU A 10 -10.96 0.99 -10.06
N ASP A 11 -11.43 1.04 -8.82
CA ASP A 11 -11.69 2.34 -8.19
C ASP A 11 -10.36 3.10 -7.98
N MET A 12 -10.41 4.44 -8.03
CA MET A 12 -9.21 5.29 -8.05
C MET A 12 -8.46 5.27 -6.71
N VAL A 13 -7.14 5.42 -6.82
CA VAL A 13 -6.23 5.66 -5.69
C VAL A 13 -5.49 6.98 -5.88
N ALA A 14 -4.88 7.49 -4.80
CA ALA A 14 -4.18 8.78 -4.83
C ALA A 14 -2.86 8.72 -5.61
N HIS A 15 -2.17 7.58 -5.60
CA HIS A 15 -0.93 7.42 -6.37
C HIS A 15 -1.22 7.25 -7.86
N PRO A 16 -0.49 7.97 -8.74
CA PRO A 16 -0.90 8.18 -10.13
C PRO A 16 -0.67 6.97 -11.05
N LEU A 17 0.21 6.04 -10.68
CA LEU A 17 0.56 4.91 -11.54
C LEU A 17 0.37 3.58 -10.81
N PRO A 18 -0.66 2.78 -11.17
CA PRO A 18 -1.61 2.96 -12.27
C PRO A 18 -2.83 3.84 -11.97
N GLY A 19 -2.93 4.50 -10.80
CA GLY A 19 -4.06 5.40 -10.50
C GLY A 19 -5.34 4.70 -10.04
N VAL A 20 -5.37 3.37 -10.04
CA VAL A 20 -6.55 2.57 -9.68
C VAL A 20 -6.18 1.29 -8.92
N LEU A 21 -7.13 0.73 -8.19
CA LEU A 21 -7.04 -0.55 -7.50
C LEU A 21 -6.91 -1.72 -8.49
N GLN A 22 -5.70 -2.23 -8.65
CA GLN A 22 -5.34 -3.37 -9.50
C GLN A 22 -3.98 -3.94 -9.06
N PRO A 23 -3.66 -5.21 -9.34
CA PRO A 23 -4.46 -6.21 -10.06
C PRO A 23 -5.37 -7.05 -9.16
N GLY A 24 -5.27 -6.89 -7.83
CA GLY A 24 -5.89 -7.78 -6.83
C GLY A 24 -7.27 -8.28 -7.24
N PRO A 25 -7.51 -9.60 -7.15
CA PRO A 25 -8.59 -10.27 -7.89
C PRO A 25 -9.99 -9.74 -7.56
N GLY A 26 -10.11 -9.05 -6.43
CA GLY A 26 -11.37 -8.66 -5.83
C GLY A 26 -12.09 -9.88 -5.26
N SER A 27 -13.22 -9.63 -4.63
CA SER A 27 -14.07 -10.72 -4.17
C SER A 27 -14.56 -11.57 -5.37
N PRO A 28 -14.44 -12.92 -5.30
CA PRO A 28 -14.91 -13.79 -6.38
C PRO A 28 -16.45 -13.87 -6.46
N ASN A 29 -17.18 -13.39 -5.44
CA ASN A 29 -18.63 -13.56 -5.36
C ASN A 29 -19.39 -12.38 -4.74
N VAL A 30 -18.72 -11.37 -4.18
CA VAL A 30 -19.35 -10.14 -3.73
C VAL A 30 -19.06 -9.03 -4.73
N LEU A 31 -20.07 -8.70 -5.53
CA LEU A 31 -20.02 -7.60 -6.49
C LEU A 31 -20.71 -6.37 -5.91
N ILE A 32 -20.09 -5.21 -6.08
CA ILE A 32 -20.63 -3.90 -5.68
C ILE A 32 -20.78 -3.07 -6.94
N GLY A 33 -22.02 -2.72 -7.31
CA GLY A 33 -22.27 -2.07 -8.59
C GLY A 33 -21.70 -2.84 -9.79
N GLY A 34 -21.76 -4.17 -9.74
CA GLY A 34 -21.29 -5.06 -10.82
C GLY A 34 -19.78 -5.37 -10.84
N MET A 35 -18.95 -4.72 -10.00
CA MET A 35 -17.51 -4.99 -9.94
C MET A 35 -17.11 -5.72 -8.64
N PRO A 36 -16.08 -6.57 -8.66
CA PRO A 36 -15.57 -7.24 -7.46
C PRO A 36 -15.22 -6.26 -6.34
N ALA A 37 -15.74 -6.50 -5.13
CA ALA A 37 -15.41 -5.71 -3.96
C ALA A 37 -13.94 -5.86 -3.59
N TRP A 38 -13.28 -4.75 -3.22
CA TRP A 38 -11.89 -4.76 -2.77
C TRP A 38 -11.80 -5.07 -1.27
N ARG A 39 -10.83 -5.91 -0.90
CA ARG A 39 -10.68 -6.48 0.44
C ARG A 39 -9.29 -6.21 0.99
N GLY A 40 -9.25 -5.72 2.22
CA GLY A 40 -8.04 -5.45 2.99
C GLY A 40 -7.62 -6.64 3.84
N VAL A 41 -6.42 -6.55 4.38
CA VAL A 41 -5.85 -7.61 5.21
C VAL A 41 -6.56 -7.72 6.56
N SER A 42 -6.33 -8.83 7.27
CA SER A 42 -6.78 -8.98 8.66
C SER A 42 -6.09 -7.95 9.58
N ALA A 43 -6.70 -7.68 10.74
CA ALA A 43 -6.13 -6.75 11.72
C ALA A 43 -4.72 -7.17 12.19
N ALA A 44 -4.47 -8.47 12.31
CA ALA A 44 -3.16 -8.99 12.70
C ALA A 44 -2.10 -8.74 11.61
N ALA A 45 -2.43 -9.03 10.35
CA ALA A 45 -1.54 -8.75 9.22
C ALA A 45 -1.31 -7.24 9.05
N ALA A 46 -2.35 -6.42 9.21
CA ALA A 46 -2.23 -4.97 9.19
C ALA A 46 -1.24 -4.44 10.23
N ALA A 47 -1.28 -4.95 11.46
CA ALA A 47 -0.36 -4.55 12.52
C ALA A 47 1.10 -4.95 12.20
N ALA A 48 1.31 -6.17 11.69
CA ALA A 48 2.63 -6.64 11.31
C ALA A 48 3.24 -5.82 10.16
N ILE A 49 2.44 -5.56 9.11
CA ILE A 49 2.86 -4.76 7.95
C ILE A 49 3.21 -3.33 8.37
N GLN A 50 2.37 -2.70 9.20
CA GLN A 50 2.63 -1.34 9.70
C GLN A 50 3.91 -1.26 10.54
N ALA A 51 4.15 -2.25 11.41
CA ALA A 51 5.35 -2.31 12.22
C ALA A 51 6.63 -2.44 11.37
N ALA A 52 6.60 -3.34 10.37
CA ALA A 52 7.72 -3.51 9.46
C ALA A 52 7.94 -2.30 8.57
N ARG A 53 6.85 -1.66 8.10
CA ARG A 53 6.94 -0.46 7.27
C ARG A 53 7.63 0.68 8.01
N LYS A 54 7.33 0.87 9.30
CA LYS A 54 7.99 1.88 10.14
C LYS A 54 9.51 1.67 10.21
N VAL A 55 9.97 0.42 10.27
CA VAL A 55 11.41 0.09 10.28
C VAL A 55 12.05 0.41 8.93
N SER A 56 11.41 -0.01 7.84
CA SER A 56 11.88 0.26 6.47
C SER A 56 11.95 1.76 6.17
N ASP A 57 10.94 2.52 6.60
CA ASP A 57 10.89 3.98 6.42
C ASP A 57 12.01 4.70 7.18
N ALA A 58 12.29 4.28 8.42
CA ALA A 58 13.38 4.84 9.19
C ALA A 58 14.74 4.57 8.53
N ALA A 59 14.94 3.39 7.96
CA ALA A 59 16.17 3.04 7.23
C ALA A 59 16.34 3.88 5.96
N ILE A 60 15.27 4.04 5.16
CA ILE A 60 15.28 4.89 3.97
C ILE A 60 15.58 6.34 4.33
N ALA A 61 14.84 6.90 5.31
CA ALA A 61 15.02 8.30 5.72
C ALA A 61 16.45 8.58 6.23
N THR A 62 17.05 7.61 6.94
CA THR A 62 18.45 7.71 7.39
C THR A 62 19.41 7.77 6.21
N ALA A 63 19.20 6.94 5.19
CA ALA A 63 20.05 6.91 4.01
C ALA A 63 19.88 8.15 3.12
N GLU A 64 18.65 8.66 2.97
CA GLU A 64 18.36 9.92 2.27
C GLU A 64 18.99 11.13 2.95
N ALA A 65 18.94 11.17 4.29
CA ALA A 65 19.60 12.22 5.07
C ALA A 65 21.13 12.17 4.90
N ALA A 66 21.73 10.97 4.91
CA ALA A 66 23.16 10.80 4.67
C ALA A 66 23.58 11.24 3.25
N ALA A 67 22.81 10.88 2.23
CA ALA A 67 23.05 11.31 0.85
C ALA A 67 22.93 12.83 0.70
N THR A 68 21.93 13.44 1.34
CA THR A 68 21.75 14.90 1.36
C THR A 68 22.93 15.59 2.03
N ALA A 69 23.38 15.08 3.18
CA ALA A 69 24.53 15.64 3.92
C ALA A 69 25.86 15.53 3.16
N ALA A 70 26.02 14.48 2.34
CA ALA A 70 27.21 14.28 1.52
C ALA A 70 27.21 15.11 0.22
N SER A 71 26.11 15.80 -0.12
CA SER A 71 25.99 16.56 -1.37
C SER A 71 27.10 17.60 -1.52
N GLY A 72 27.71 17.66 -2.71
CA GLY A 72 28.84 18.55 -3.01
C GLY A 72 30.20 18.09 -2.48
N THR A 73 30.26 16.98 -1.73
CA THR A 73 31.53 16.37 -1.29
C THR A 73 32.00 15.28 -2.26
N PRO A 74 33.29 14.88 -2.23
CA PRO A 74 33.76 13.69 -2.97
C PRO A 74 33.03 12.39 -2.59
N GLY A 75 32.39 12.33 -1.42
CA GLY A 75 31.62 11.17 -0.94
C GLY A 75 30.20 11.08 -1.49
N ALA A 76 29.70 12.11 -2.20
CA ALA A 76 28.31 12.15 -2.68
C ALA A 76 27.90 10.91 -3.52
N PRO A 77 28.72 10.40 -4.45
CA PRO A 77 28.34 9.22 -5.24
C PRO A 77 28.15 7.96 -4.38
N ALA A 78 29.00 7.76 -3.38
CA ALA A 78 28.92 6.60 -2.48
C ALA A 78 27.68 6.69 -1.59
N ALA A 79 27.39 7.86 -1.02
CA ALA A 79 26.20 8.07 -0.19
C ALA A 79 24.91 7.88 -1.00
N LYS A 80 24.87 8.36 -2.26
CA LYS A 80 23.72 8.14 -3.15
C LYS A 80 23.55 6.66 -3.48
N THR A 81 24.63 5.94 -3.72
CA THR A 81 24.58 4.48 -3.97
C THR A 81 24.03 3.73 -2.76
N ALA A 82 24.42 4.14 -1.54
CA ALA A 82 23.90 3.57 -0.30
C ALA A 82 22.40 3.87 -0.10
N GLU A 83 21.95 5.09 -0.41
CA GLU A 83 20.53 5.46 -0.41
C GLU A 83 19.70 4.57 -1.35
N GLU A 84 20.11 4.44 -2.61
CA GLU A 84 19.40 3.62 -3.60
C GLU A 84 19.41 2.13 -3.21
N THR A 85 20.50 1.64 -2.62
CA THR A 85 20.60 0.26 -2.10
C THR A 85 19.64 0.03 -0.94
N ALA A 86 19.51 1.00 -0.02
CA ALA A 86 18.57 0.92 1.09
C ALA A 86 17.12 0.89 0.59
N LYS A 87 16.78 1.73 -0.38
CA LYS A 87 15.46 1.76 -1.03
C LYS A 87 15.13 0.45 -1.74
N ALA A 88 16.06 -0.09 -2.52
CA ALA A 88 15.90 -1.37 -3.21
C ALA A 88 15.71 -2.55 -2.24
N THR A 89 16.49 -2.57 -1.15
CA THR A 89 16.40 -3.61 -0.12
C THR A 89 15.06 -3.52 0.62
N ALA A 90 14.64 -2.32 1.00
CA ALA A 90 13.35 -2.09 1.64
C ALA A 90 12.18 -2.50 0.74
N ALA A 91 12.21 -2.13 -0.54
CA ALA A 91 11.18 -2.51 -1.50
C ALA A 91 11.08 -4.03 -1.71
N ALA A 92 12.21 -4.72 -1.84
CA ALA A 92 12.23 -6.18 -1.97
C ALA A 92 11.71 -6.87 -0.69
N GLY A 93 12.21 -6.45 0.48
CA GLY A 93 11.83 -7.04 1.76
C GLY A 93 10.36 -6.81 2.11
N MET A 94 9.90 -5.56 2.04
CA MET A 94 8.50 -5.22 2.27
C MET A 94 7.59 -5.82 1.22
N GLY A 95 8.00 -5.86 -0.05
CA GLY A 95 7.20 -6.44 -1.12
C GLY A 95 6.94 -7.93 -0.94
N SER A 96 7.96 -8.68 -0.54
CA SER A 96 7.83 -10.09 -0.16
C SER A 96 6.92 -10.26 1.06
N MET A 97 7.13 -9.46 2.11
CA MET A 97 6.31 -9.50 3.32
C MET A 97 4.83 -9.21 3.03
N ILE A 98 4.53 -8.14 2.29
CA ILE A 98 3.15 -7.75 1.95
C ILE A 98 2.47 -8.87 1.16
N THR A 99 3.17 -9.42 0.16
CA THR A 99 2.62 -10.50 -0.67
C THR A 99 2.33 -11.76 0.16
N GLY A 100 3.25 -12.14 1.05
CA GLY A 100 3.08 -13.30 1.94
C GLY A 100 2.02 -13.09 3.02
N ALA A 101 1.91 -11.88 3.57
CA ALA A 101 0.98 -11.53 4.64
C ALA A 101 -0.43 -11.17 4.13
N ALA A 102 -0.63 -11.01 2.82
CA ALA A 102 -1.92 -10.64 2.24
C ALA A 102 -3.03 -11.64 2.61
N GLY A 103 -2.72 -12.94 2.72
CA GLY A 103 -3.66 -13.95 3.20
C GLY A 103 -4.96 -14.01 2.38
N GLY A 104 -4.89 -13.75 1.08
CA GLY A 104 -6.05 -13.68 0.19
C GLY A 104 -6.68 -12.30 0.02
N ALA A 105 -6.22 -11.29 0.77
CA ALA A 105 -6.55 -9.88 0.54
C ALA A 105 -6.08 -9.38 -0.83
N ASP A 106 -6.71 -8.32 -1.29
CA ASP A 106 -6.41 -7.75 -2.60
C ASP A 106 -5.14 -6.89 -2.53
N ILE A 107 -4.22 -7.15 -3.46
CA ILE A 107 -2.94 -6.45 -3.57
C ILE A 107 -3.03 -5.43 -4.70
N HIS A 108 -2.77 -4.18 -4.37
CA HIS A 108 -2.54 -3.10 -5.33
C HIS A 108 -1.07 -3.12 -5.76
N ASN A 109 -0.78 -3.08 -7.06
CA ASN A 109 0.60 -2.94 -7.53
C ASN A 109 0.84 -1.49 -7.98
N CYS A 110 1.61 -0.75 -7.19
CA CYS A 110 1.91 0.65 -7.46
C CYS A 110 3.25 0.76 -8.18
N LEU A 111 3.21 1.36 -9.37
CA LEU A 111 4.38 1.56 -10.22
C LEU A 111 4.97 2.97 -10.08
N THR A 112 4.39 3.81 -9.21
CA THR A 112 4.93 5.12 -8.87
C THR A 112 6.35 4.95 -8.31
N LEU A 113 7.29 5.76 -8.79
CA LEU A 113 8.71 5.64 -8.42
C LEU A 113 9.02 6.44 -7.16
N LEU A 114 9.89 5.89 -6.31
CA LEU A 114 10.60 6.62 -5.27
C LEU A 114 12.03 6.94 -5.76
N PRO A 115 12.19 7.93 -6.66
CA PRO A 115 13.22 8.00 -7.71
C PRO A 115 13.63 6.68 -8.41
N ALA A 116 14.02 5.65 -7.67
CA ALA A 116 13.94 4.21 -7.96
C ALA A 116 14.05 3.48 -6.59
N PRO A 117 13.39 2.33 -6.32
CA PRO A 117 12.52 1.50 -7.17
C PRO A 117 11.04 1.96 -7.16
N PRO A 118 10.14 1.27 -7.89
CA PRO A 118 8.69 1.45 -7.73
C PRO A 118 8.23 1.16 -6.30
N HIS A 119 7.13 1.80 -5.89
CA HIS A 119 6.49 1.57 -4.59
C HIS A 119 6.12 0.09 -4.37
N GLY A 120 5.76 -0.63 -5.43
CA GLY A 120 5.58 -2.08 -5.41
C GLY A 120 4.20 -2.51 -4.89
N PRO A 121 4.08 -3.77 -4.40
CA PRO A 121 2.80 -4.28 -3.92
C PRO A 121 2.37 -3.56 -2.64
N GLY A 122 1.07 -3.36 -2.50
CA GLY A 122 0.47 -2.75 -1.34
C GLY A 122 -0.89 -3.34 -1.01
N VAL A 123 -1.25 -3.29 0.27
CA VAL A 123 -2.52 -3.82 0.78
C VAL A 123 -3.22 -2.78 1.64
N VAL A 124 -4.54 -2.88 1.72
CA VAL A 124 -5.32 -2.03 2.62
C VAL A 124 -5.20 -2.53 4.05
N VAL A 125 -4.76 -1.67 4.97
CA VAL A 125 -4.44 -2.04 6.37
C VAL A 125 -5.46 -1.54 7.41
N ASP A 126 -6.40 -0.71 7.00
CA ASP A 126 -7.38 -0.03 7.87
C ASP A 126 -8.82 -0.12 7.34
N GLY A 127 -9.11 -1.21 6.61
CA GLY A 127 -10.46 -1.56 6.16
C GLY A 127 -11.48 -1.74 7.30
N SER A 128 -12.71 -2.09 6.97
CA SER A 128 -13.78 -2.27 7.96
C SER A 128 -13.43 -3.34 9.02
N LYS A 129 -13.75 -3.07 10.29
CA LYS A 129 -13.56 -4.03 11.40
C LYS A 129 -14.82 -4.84 11.67
N THR A 130 -15.97 -4.39 11.18
CA THR A 130 -17.26 -5.05 11.39
C THR A 130 -17.86 -5.66 10.13
N VAL A 131 -17.43 -5.23 8.94
CA VAL A 131 -17.90 -5.75 7.65
C VAL A 131 -16.79 -6.54 6.99
N LEU A 132 -17.00 -7.85 6.88
CA LEU A 132 -16.06 -8.76 6.24
C LEU A 132 -16.64 -9.26 4.90
N ILE A 133 -15.80 -9.29 3.88
CA ILE A 133 -16.09 -9.89 2.58
C ILE A 133 -15.09 -11.01 2.39
N ASN A 134 -15.59 -12.25 2.27
CA ASN A 134 -14.76 -13.47 2.25
C ASN A 134 -13.80 -13.55 3.46
N ALA A 135 -14.31 -13.22 4.66
CA ALA A 135 -13.53 -13.15 5.90
C ALA A 135 -12.38 -12.12 5.93
N LEU A 136 -12.32 -11.22 4.95
CA LEU A 136 -11.34 -10.14 4.83
C LEU A 136 -12.01 -8.79 5.02
N ALA A 137 -11.26 -7.77 5.46
CA ALA A 137 -11.83 -6.46 5.77
C ALA A 137 -12.39 -5.80 4.51
N ALA A 138 -13.64 -5.36 4.52
CA ALA A 138 -14.20 -4.66 3.36
C ALA A 138 -13.64 -3.23 3.26
N CYS A 139 -13.18 -2.83 2.07
CA CYS A 139 -12.51 -1.55 1.86
C CYS A 139 -13.46 -0.43 1.41
N ARG A 140 -13.04 0.82 1.64
CA ARG A 140 -13.80 2.04 1.43
C ARG A 140 -12.91 3.17 0.91
N VAL A 141 -13.55 4.21 0.40
CA VAL A 141 -12.91 5.53 0.23
C VAL A 141 -12.30 6.00 1.55
N GLY A 142 -11.05 6.45 1.49
CA GLY A 142 -10.28 6.95 2.64
C GLY A 142 -9.37 5.91 3.30
N ASP A 143 -9.60 4.61 3.05
CA ASP A 143 -8.74 3.56 3.56
C ASP A 143 -7.33 3.67 2.95
N THR A 144 -6.33 3.32 3.75
CA THR A 144 -4.89 3.38 3.50
C THR A 144 -4.39 2.10 2.84
N ILE A 145 -3.71 2.26 1.71
CA ILE A 145 -2.90 1.22 1.12
C ILE A 145 -1.46 1.45 1.57
N ILE A 146 -0.89 0.49 2.30
CA ILE A 146 0.55 0.46 2.59
C ILE A 146 1.24 -0.32 1.49
N GLU A 147 2.06 0.37 0.72
CA GLU A 147 2.91 -0.17 -0.36
C GLU A 147 4.29 -0.55 0.20
N ALA A 148 5.14 -1.21 -0.60
CA ALA A 148 6.44 -1.69 -0.12
C ALA A 148 7.39 -0.54 0.23
N VAL A 149 7.43 0.50 -0.61
CA VAL A 149 8.12 1.78 -0.35
C VAL A 149 7.24 2.97 -0.75
N GLY A 150 7.70 4.20 -0.52
CA GLY A 150 6.95 5.43 -0.84
C GLY A 150 5.94 5.85 0.22
N PRO A 151 5.33 7.05 0.11
CA PRO A 151 4.34 7.53 1.06
C PRO A 151 3.08 6.63 1.10
N PRO A 152 2.23 6.71 2.14
CA PRO A 152 0.96 5.98 2.15
C PRO A 152 0.01 6.41 1.02
N ASN A 153 -0.56 5.43 0.33
CA ASN A 153 -1.57 5.64 -0.72
C ASN A 153 -2.99 5.57 -0.13
N LYS A 154 -3.96 6.18 -0.80
CA LYS A 154 -5.36 6.27 -0.37
C LYS A 154 -6.31 5.85 -1.47
N ILE A 155 -7.37 5.14 -1.09
CA ILE A 155 -8.53 4.94 -1.97
C ILE A 155 -9.31 6.26 -2.04
N THR A 156 -9.48 6.80 -3.25
CA THR A 156 -10.08 8.12 -3.47
C THR A 156 -11.48 8.05 -4.08
N MET A 157 -11.85 6.91 -4.68
CA MET A 157 -13.17 6.68 -5.27
C MET A 157 -13.77 5.35 -4.82
N GLY A 158 -15.09 5.24 -4.90
CA GLY A 158 -15.85 4.05 -4.50
C GLY A 158 -17.31 4.17 -4.89
N MET A 159 -18.08 3.10 -4.70
CA MET A 159 -19.51 3.07 -5.04
C MET A 159 -20.34 3.85 -4.02
N THR A 160 -20.84 5.02 -4.41
CA THR A 160 -21.53 5.96 -3.49
C THR A 160 -22.88 5.46 -2.98
N THR A 161 -23.51 4.48 -3.64
CA THR A 161 -24.78 3.89 -3.19
C THR A 161 -24.59 2.73 -2.22
N VAL A 162 -23.35 2.27 -1.98
CA VAL A 162 -23.03 1.20 -1.02
C VAL A 162 -22.08 1.75 0.02
N ILE A 163 -22.59 1.99 1.23
CA ILE A 163 -21.82 2.57 2.33
C ILE A 163 -21.44 1.46 3.32
N ILE A 164 -20.14 1.27 3.52
CA ILE A 164 -19.60 0.30 4.46
C ILE A 164 -19.23 1.01 5.77
N GLY A 165 -19.72 0.47 6.88
CA GLY A 165 -19.42 0.92 8.24
C GLY A 165 -18.02 0.49 8.70
N GLY A 166 -17.62 0.97 9.87
CA GLY A 166 -16.34 0.61 10.47
C GLY A 166 -16.51 -0.41 11.57
#